data_AF-A0A7T5EVX3-F1
#
_entry.id   AF-A0A7T5EVX3-F1
#
_cell.length_a   1.000
_cell.length_b   1.000
_cell.length_c   1.000
_cell.angle_alpha   90.00
_cell.angle_beta   90.00
_cell.angle_gamma   90.00
#
_symmetry.space_group_name_H-M   'P 1'
#
loop_
_entity.id
_entity.type
_entity.pdbx_description
1 polymer ?
#
loop_
_entity_poly.entity_id
_entity_poly.type
_entity_poly.pdbx_seq_one_letter_code
_entity_poly.pdbx_strand_id
1 'polypeptide(L)'
;MTQEKLSDLISPEAVINFETGAIKASTLDSIIKLLPFEMGFCDANDIFRWYSDNPNRVHSRRKEAIGRPVLELHPRVANYVEKLLNDFRSGKRDEWEFWFPKRSGESGQIYQKFMAVRDENGKYLGCMDVTVNINLFQGKDGKHTPETIEEFKAVEMEW
;
A
#
# COMPACT_ATOMS: atom_id res chain seq x y z
N MET A 1 -25.70 -15.16 4.34
CA MET A 1 -25.67 -13.79 4.86
C MET A 1 -24.61 -13.04 4.08
N THR A 2 -24.98 -12.11 3.22
CA THR A 2 -24.03 -11.22 2.54
C THR A 2 -23.28 -10.42 3.60
N GLN A 3 -21.95 -10.53 3.64
CA GLN A 3 -21.12 -9.64 4.46
C GLN A 3 -21.40 -8.21 3.96
N GLU A 4 -21.99 -7.36 4.80
CA GLU A 4 -22.17 -5.94 4.46
C GLU A 4 -20.79 -5.35 4.13
N LYS A 5 -20.69 -4.63 3.02
CA LYS A 5 -19.43 -3.96 2.70
C LYS A 5 -19.27 -2.81 3.69
N LEU A 6 -18.08 -2.63 4.24
CA LEU A 6 -17.80 -1.50 5.13
C LEU A 6 -18.14 -0.14 4.48
N SER A 7 -18.08 -0.06 3.15
CA SER A 7 -18.49 1.11 2.36
C SER A 7 -19.97 1.48 2.51
N ASP A 8 -20.81 0.53 2.91
CA ASP A 8 -22.25 0.73 3.04
C ASP A 8 -22.60 1.25 4.45
N LEU A 9 -21.66 1.16 5.39
CA LEU A 9 -21.84 1.50 6.80
C LEU A 9 -21.32 2.90 7.15
N ILE A 10 -20.24 3.35 6.50
CA ILE A 10 -19.55 4.60 6.85
C ILE A 10 -19.36 5.47 5.59
N SER A 11 -19.85 6.70 5.67
CA SER A 11 -19.70 7.69 4.60
C SER A 11 -18.22 8.06 4.38
N PRO A 12 -17.78 8.29 3.13
CA PRO A 12 -16.48 8.89 2.84
C PRO A 12 -16.26 10.27 3.49
N GLU A 13 -17.34 10.95 3.89
CA GLU A 13 -17.27 12.22 4.61
C GLU A 13 -17.05 12.06 6.13
N ALA A 14 -16.97 10.82 6.63
CA ALA A 14 -16.65 10.55 8.02
C ALA A 14 -15.28 11.13 8.38
N VAL A 15 -15.19 11.70 9.59
CA VAL A 15 -13.94 12.17 10.16
C VAL A 15 -13.29 11.02 10.91
N ILE A 16 -12.07 10.68 10.53
CA ILE A 16 -11.22 9.72 11.23
C ILE A 16 -10.41 10.49 12.25
N ASN A 17 -10.50 10.08 13.52
CA ASN A 17 -9.75 10.67 14.62
C ASN A 17 -8.55 9.78 14.94
N PHE A 18 -7.35 10.36 14.85
CA PHE A 18 -6.07 9.76 15.19
C PHE A 18 -5.52 10.42 16.45
N GLU A 19 -4.50 9.82 17.06
CA GLU A 19 -3.81 10.43 18.21
C GLU A 19 -3.16 11.78 17.86
N THR A 20 -2.76 11.95 16.59
CA THR A 20 -2.04 13.13 16.09
C THR A 20 -2.93 14.15 15.39
N GLY A 21 -4.26 13.95 15.39
CA GLY A 21 -5.22 14.87 14.77
C GLY A 21 -6.39 14.15 14.11
N ALA A 22 -7.14 14.87 13.27
CA ALA A 22 -8.31 14.31 12.58
C ALA A 22 -8.33 14.70 11.10
N ILE A 23 -8.89 13.82 10.27
CA ILE A 23 -8.98 14.03 8.81
C ILE A 23 -10.23 13.35 8.25
N LYS A 24 -10.83 13.91 7.21
CA LYS A 24 -11.90 13.22 6.48
C LYS A 24 -11.37 11.97 5.77
N ALA A 25 -12.14 10.89 5.79
CA ALA A 25 -11.77 9.64 5.11
C ALA A 25 -11.52 9.86 3.60
N SER A 26 -12.35 10.67 2.93
CA SER A 26 -12.17 11.03 1.52
C SER A 26 -10.85 11.79 1.25
N THR A 27 -10.45 12.68 2.16
CA THR A 27 -9.17 13.39 2.07
C THR A 27 -8.00 12.44 2.29
N LEU A 28 -8.08 11.54 3.28
CA LEU A 28 -7.04 10.54 3.52
C LEU A 28 -6.85 9.63 2.30
N ASP A 29 -7.95 9.14 1.71
CA ASP A 29 -7.91 8.32 0.49
C ASP A 29 -7.24 9.07 -0.68
N SER A 30 -7.51 10.37 -0.83
CA SER A 30 -6.88 11.21 -1.85
C SER A 30 -5.37 11.37 -1.62
N ILE A 31 -4.94 11.59 -0.38
CA ILE A 31 -3.51 11.68 -0.03
C ILE A 31 -2.80 10.37 -0.36
N ILE A 32 -3.37 9.24 0.04
CA ILE A 32 -2.77 7.93 -0.17
C ILE A 32 -2.58 7.62 -1.67
N LYS A 33 -3.53 8.02 -2.53
CA LYS A 33 -3.43 7.85 -4.00
C LYS A 33 -2.26 8.63 -4.63
N LEU A 34 -1.78 9.68 -3.97
CA LEU A 34 -0.66 10.51 -4.43
C LEU A 34 0.70 9.92 -4.06
N LEU A 35 0.75 8.97 -3.13
CA LEU A 35 2.01 8.38 -2.70
C LEU A 35 2.70 7.65 -3.87
N PRO A 36 4.05 7.68 -3.94
CA PRO A 36 4.82 7.09 -5.03
C PRO A 36 4.90 5.55 -4.95
N PHE A 37 3.99 4.92 -4.23
CA PHE A 37 3.90 3.49 -4.01
C PHE A 37 2.44 3.06 -3.89
N GLU A 38 2.20 1.80 -4.23
CA GLU A 38 0.90 1.16 -4.05
C GLU A 38 0.81 0.52 -2.68
N MET A 39 -0.39 0.45 -2.14
CA MET A 39 -0.72 -0.18 -0.88
C MET A 39 -1.93 -1.09 -1.06
N GLY A 40 -1.95 -2.21 -0.34
CA GLY A 40 -3.09 -3.11 -0.26
C GLY A 40 -3.26 -3.63 1.16
N PHE A 41 -4.50 -3.99 1.53
CA PHE A 41 -4.82 -4.51 2.85
C PHE A 41 -5.87 -5.62 2.79
N CYS A 42 -5.60 -6.73 3.48
CA CYS A 42 -6.60 -7.70 3.87
C CYS A 42 -6.71 -7.79 5.39
N ASP A 43 -7.92 -8.08 5.88
CA ASP A 43 -8.18 -8.19 7.31
C ASP A 43 -7.66 -9.52 7.91
N ALA A 44 -7.85 -9.70 9.22
CA ALA A 44 -7.44 -10.90 9.95
C ALA A 44 -8.09 -12.21 9.46
N ASN A 45 -9.18 -12.12 8.68
CA ASN A 45 -9.87 -13.26 8.06
C ASN A 45 -9.44 -13.47 6.60
N ASP A 46 -8.34 -12.84 6.18
CA ASP A 46 -7.79 -12.87 4.83
C ASP A 46 -8.77 -12.37 3.76
N ILE A 47 -9.70 -11.49 4.13
CA ILE A 47 -10.59 -10.84 3.18
C ILE A 47 -9.95 -9.55 2.68
N PHE A 48 -9.84 -9.40 1.36
CA PHE A 48 -9.28 -8.19 0.76
C PHE A 48 -10.21 -6.99 0.98
N ARG A 49 -9.74 -5.96 1.68
CA ARG A 49 -10.60 -4.85 2.14
C ARG A 49 -10.35 -3.54 1.42
N TRP A 50 -9.11 -3.27 1.04
CA TRP A 50 -8.74 -1.95 0.51
C TRP A 50 -7.44 -2.01 -0.30
N TYR A 51 -7.30 -1.07 -1.25
CA TYR A 51 -6.05 -0.79 -1.92
C TYR A 51 -5.99 0.69 -2.32
N SER A 52 -4.79 1.24 -2.43
CA SER A 52 -4.58 2.58 -2.97
C SER A 52 -4.77 2.54 -4.49
N ASP A 53 -5.79 3.24 -4.98
CA ASP A 53 -6.12 3.30 -6.41
C ASP A 53 -5.25 4.37 -7.12
N ASN A 54 -3.93 4.21 -7.04
CA ASN A 54 -2.98 5.14 -7.67
C ASN A 54 -3.13 5.08 -9.20
N PRO A 55 -3.13 6.22 -9.91
CA PRO A 55 -3.34 6.24 -11.36
C PRO A 55 -2.25 5.47 -12.14
N ASN A 56 -1.02 5.42 -11.62
CA ASN A 56 0.15 4.83 -12.28
C ASN A 56 0.61 3.51 -11.63
N ARG A 57 -0.31 2.77 -11.03
CA ARG A 57 0.00 1.50 -10.35
C ARG A 57 0.50 0.41 -11.32
N VAL A 58 1.57 -0.27 -10.90
CA VAL A 58 2.22 -1.43 -11.52
C VAL A 58 1.29 -2.65 -11.60
N HIS A 59 0.46 -2.89 -10.58
CA HIS A 59 -0.34 -4.12 -10.49
C HIS A 59 -1.84 -3.90 -10.62
N SER A 60 -2.42 -3.82 -11.84
CA SER A 60 -3.88 -3.64 -12.07
C SER A 60 -4.79 -4.35 -11.04
N ARG A 61 -5.78 -3.64 -10.50
CA ARG A 61 -6.75 -4.09 -9.49
C ARG A 61 -8.14 -3.81 -10.03
N ARG A 62 -9.10 -4.55 -9.50
CA ARG A 62 -10.49 -4.52 -9.91
C ARG A 62 -11.31 -4.30 -8.64
N LYS A 63 -12.31 -3.41 -8.69
CA LYS A 63 -13.15 -3.11 -7.51
C LYS A 63 -13.88 -4.36 -7.01
N GLU A 64 -14.15 -5.30 -7.91
CA GLU A 64 -14.78 -6.60 -7.64
C GLU A 64 -13.90 -7.53 -6.79
N ALA A 65 -12.61 -7.22 -6.61
CA ALA A 65 -11.74 -7.96 -5.70
C ALA A 65 -12.03 -7.65 -4.23
N ILE A 66 -12.60 -6.48 -3.92
CA ILE A 66 -12.92 -6.09 -2.55
C ILE A 66 -14.01 -7.01 -1.98
N GLY A 67 -13.78 -7.50 -0.76
CA GLY A 67 -14.68 -8.42 -0.06
C GLY A 67 -14.45 -9.89 -0.38
N ARG A 68 -13.46 -10.23 -1.22
CA ARG A 68 -13.12 -11.62 -1.56
C ARG A 68 -11.95 -12.15 -0.73
N PRO A 69 -11.91 -13.47 -0.45
CA PRO A 69 -10.74 -14.10 0.15
C PRO A 69 -9.50 -13.92 -0.73
N VAL A 70 -8.37 -13.54 -0.13
CA VAL A 70 -7.12 -13.26 -0.87
C VAL A 70 -6.64 -14.48 -1.65
N LEU A 71 -6.79 -15.70 -1.12
CA LEU A 71 -6.37 -16.93 -1.81
C LEU A 71 -7.11 -17.15 -3.14
N GLU A 72 -8.37 -16.72 -3.25
CA GLU A 72 -9.14 -16.80 -4.51
C GLU A 72 -8.63 -15.80 -5.57
N LEU A 73 -8.05 -14.69 -5.15
CA LEU A 73 -7.51 -13.66 -6.04
C LEU A 73 -6.16 -14.08 -6.65
N HIS A 74 -5.49 -15.06 -6.05
CA HIS A 74 -4.13 -15.46 -6.40
C HIS A 74 -3.96 -16.99 -6.57
N PRO A 75 -4.80 -17.67 -7.39
CA PRO A 75 -4.86 -19.13 -7.43
C PRO A 75 -3.54 -19.80 -7.88
N ARG A 76 -2.74 -19.12 -8.71
CA ARG A 76 -1.46 -19.66 -9.22
C ARG A 76 -0.33 -19.68 -8.18
N VAL A 77 -0.49 -18.93 -7.08
CA VAL A 77 0.53 -18.76 -6.03
C VAL A 77 -0.07 -18.94 -4.64
N ALA A 78 -1.22 -19.61 -4.55
CA ALA A 78 -1.99 -19.74 -3.31
C ALA A 78 -1.17 -20.35 -2.17
N ASN A 79 -0.32 -21.33 -2.46
CA ASN A 79 0.58 -21.95 -1.48
C ASN A 79 1.57 -20.94 -0.86
N TYR A 80 2.12 -20.01 -1.64
CA TYR A 80 3.03 -18.98 -1.14
C TYR A 80 2.27 -17.92 -0.31
N VAL A 81 1.10 -17.52 -0.79
CA VAL A 81 0.23 -16.56 -0.09
C VAL A 81 -0.24 -17.12 1.25
N GLU A 82 -0.71 -18.37 1.27
CA GLU A 82 -1.13 -19.07 2.49
C GLU A 82 0.01 -19.17 3.50
N LYS A 83 1.21 -19.54 3.05
CA LYS A 83 2.40 -19.59 3.91
C LYS A 83 2.71 -18.22 4.54
N LEU A 84 2.66 -17.16 3.74
CA LEU A 84 2.92 -15.79 4.18
C LEU A 84 1.89 -15.35 5.24
N LEU A 85 0.60 -15.53 4.98
CA LEU A 85 -0.48 -15.16 5.90
C LEU A 85 -0.40 -15.97 7.21
N ASN A 86 -0.06 -17.26 7.14
CA ASN A 86 0.10 -18.10 8.32
C ASN A 86 1.31 -17.69 9.18
N ASP A 87 2.42 -17.26 8.56
CA ASP A 87 3.57 -16.75 9.33
C ASP A 87 3.20 -15.47 10.11
N PHE A 88 2.46 -14.56 9.48
CA PHE A 88 1.99 -13.34 10.12
C PHE A 88 1.01 -13.63 11.25
N ARG A 89 0.01 -14.49 11.00
CA ARG A 89 -1.00 -14.86 12.00
C ARG A 89 -0.37 -15.55 13.22
N SER A 90 0.61 -16.41 13.00
CA SER A 90 1.30 -17.14 14.09
C SER A 90 2.34 -16.30 14.84
N GLY A 91 2.67 -15.10 14.37
CA GLY A 91 3.75 -14.28 14.95
C GLY A 91 5.16 -14.79 14.62
N LYS A 92 5.29 -15.77 13.72
CA LYS A 92 6.59 -16.31 13.31
C LYS A 92 7.46 -15.28 12.59
N ARG A 93 6.83 -14.29 11.95
CA ARG A 93 7.46 -13.24 11.17
C ARG A 93 6.49 -12.07 11.04
N ASP A 94 7.02 -10.86 10.91
CA ASP A 94 6.21 -9.65 10.69
C ASP A 94 6.38 -9.05 9.28
N GLU A 95 7.37 -9.51 8.51
CA GLU A 95 7.61 -9.00 7.16
C GLU A 95 8.14 -10.05 6.17
N TRP A 96 7.70 -9.92 4.93
CA TRP A 96 8.26 -10.58 3.76
C TRP A 96 8.57 -9.53 2.71
N GLU A 97 9.72 -9.64 2.06
CA GLU A 97 10.12 -8.69 1.03
C GLU A 97 10.68 -9.38 -0.19
N PHE A 98 10.47 -8.73 -1.33
CA PHE A 98 10.81 -9.28 -2.62
C PHE A 98 11.25 -8.19 -3.60
N TRP A 99 12.15 -8.57 -4.50
CA TRP A 99 12.60 -7.72 -5.59
C TRP A 99 12.51 -8.51 -6.89
N PHE A 100 11.77 -7.96 -7.86
CA PHE A 100 11.61 -8.59 -9.17
C PHE A 100 11.79 -7.59 -10.30
N PRO A 101 12.28 -8.02 -11.47
CA PRO A 101 12.28 -7.17 -12.66
C PRO A 101 10.85 -6.83 -13.09
N LYS A 102 10.66 -5.69 -13.76
CA LYS A 102 9.42 -5.44 -14.52
C LYS A 102 9.23 -6.54 -15.58
N ARG A 103 7.97 -6.84 -15.93
CA ARG A 103 7.67 -7.93 -16.88
C ARG A 103 8.35 -7.68 -18.24
N SER A 104 8.62 -8.78 -18.95
CA SER A 104 9.30 -8.90 -20.25
C SER A 104 9.41 -7.62 -21.08
N GLY A 105 10.63 -7.09 -21.22
CA GLY A 105 10.99 -6.02 -22.16
C GLY A 105 11.13 -4.62 -21.54
N GLU A 106 10.66 -4.42 -20.30
CA GLU A 106 10.78 -3.13 -19.61
C GLU A 106 12.00 -3.09 -18.68
N SER A 107 12.79 -2.02 -18.74
CA SER A 107 13.83 -1.75 -17.75
C SER A 107 13.19 -1.34 -16.42
N GLY A 108 13.46 -2.10 -15.36
CA GLY A 108 13.18 -1.64 -14.00
C GLY A 108 13.04 -2.72 -12.96
N GLN A 109 13.03 -2.28 -11.71
CA GLN A 109 12.93 -3.14 -10.55
C GLN A 109 11.69 -2.75 -9.73
N ILE A 110 10.93 -3.76 -9.33
CA ILE A 110 9.82 -3.65 -8.39
C ILE A 110 10.29 -4.17 -7.04
N TYR A 111 10.08 -3.36 -6.00
CA TYR A 111 10.15 -3.79 -4.62
C TYR A 111 8.74 -4.05 -4.11
N GLN A 112 8.53 -5.20 -3.46
CA GLN A 112 7.27 -5.51 -2.80
C GLN A 112 7.56 -5.94 -1.36
N LYS A 113 6.85 -5.33 -0.41
CA LYS A 113 6.92 -5.66 1.01
C LYS A 113 5.53 -6.01 1.53
N PHE A 114 5.42 -7.14 2.21
CA PHE A 114 4.25 -7.53 2.97
C PHE A 114 4.57 -7.40 4.45
N MET A 115 3.61 -6.90 5.23
CA MET A 115 3.75 -6.61 6.65
C MET A 115 2.54 -7.12 7.42
N ALA A 116 2.79 -7.74 8.57
CA ALA A 116 1.75 -8.04 9.55
C ALA A 116 1.28 -6.74 10.20
N VAL A 117 0.00 -6.43 10.09
CA VAL A 117 -0.62 -5.31 10.79
C VAL A 117 -1.07 -5.78 12.16
N ARG A 118 -0.63 -5.10 13.22
CA ARG A 118 -0.96 -5.41 14.61
C ARG A 118 -1.44 -4.17 15.34
N ASP A 119 -2.30 -4.34 16.33
CA ASP A 119 -2.61 -3.26 17.28
C ASP A 119 -1.51 -3.12 18.35
N GLU A 120 -1.67 -2.15 19.24
CA GLU A 120 -0.75 -1.84 20.35
C GLU A 120 -0.56 -3.02 21.31
N ASN A 121 -1.52 -3.95 21.37
CA ASN A 121 -1.44 -5.15 22.20
C ASN A 121 -0.85 -6.35 21.44
N GLY A 122 -0.36 -6.16 20.21
CA GLY A 122 0.21 -7.20 19.36
C GLY A 122 -0.82 -8.08 18.65
N LYS A 123 -2.12 -7.78 18.75
CA LYS A 123 -3.18 -8.55 18.10
C LYS A 123 -3.08 -8.37 16.58
N TYR A 124 -3.07 -9.49 15.85
CA TYR A 124 -3.07 -9.48 14.39
C TYR A 124 -4.37 -8.88 13.84
N LEU A 125 -4.26 -7.81 13.06
CA LEU A 125 -5.36 -7.10 12.41
C LEU A 125 -5.50 -7.47 10.93
N GLY A 126 -4.43 -7.98 10.30
CA GLY A 126 -4.42 -8.32 8.89
C GLY A 126 -3.04 -8.20 8.26
N CYS A 127 -2.99 -8.29 6.95
CA CYS A 127 -1.78 -8.17 6.16
C CYS A 127 -1.86 -6.95 5.26
N MET A 128 -0.80 -6.15 5.26
CA MET A 128 -0.65 -5.02 4.36
C MET A 128 0.48 -5.29 3.37
N ASP A 129 0.28 -4.92 2.10
CA ASP A 129 1.33 -4.93 1.08
C ASP A 129 1.66 -3.51 0.62
N VAL A 130 2.92 -3.29 0.29
CA VAL A 130 3.41 -2.10 -0.41
C VAL A 130 4.17 -2.53 -1.65
N THR A 131 3.90 -1.88 -2.78
CA THR A 131 4.63 -2.10 -4.05
C THR A 131 5.24 -0.80 -4.53
N VAL A 132 6.53 -0.81 -4.83
CA VAL A 132 7.31 0.36 -5.22
C VAL A 132 8.04 0.09 -6.53
N ASN A 133 7.89 0.99 -7.51
CA ASN A 133 8.78 1.04 -8.66
C ASN A 133 10.06 1.77 -8.27
N ILE A 134 11.13 1.06 -7.92
CA ILE A 134 12.33 1.69 -7.34
C ILE A 134 13.13 2.51 -8.37
N ASN A 135 12.86 2.36 -9.67
CA ASN A 135 13.41 3.24 -10.69
C ASN A 135 13.03 4.71 -10.46
N LEU A 136 11.95 4.98 -9.72
CA LEU A 136 11.59 6.34 -9.33
C LEU A 136 12.69 7.04 -8.53
N PHE A 137 13.57 6.28 -7.87
CA PHE A 137 14.63 6.80 -7.02
C PHE A 137 16.03 6.64 -7.63
N GLN A 138 16.22 5.70 -8.55
CA GLN A 138 17.55 5.40 -9.11
C GLN A 138 18.17 6.58 -9.86
N GLY A 139 19.46 6.84 -9.60
CA GLY A 139 20.26 7.84 -10.31
C GLY A 139 19.95 9.30 -9.94
N LYS A 140 19.15 9.51 -8.89
CA LYS A 140 18.75 10.83 -8.37
C LYS A 140 19.54 11.29 -7.15
N ASP A 141 20.54 10.52 -6.72
CA ASP A 141 21.37 10.86 -5.56
C ASP A 141 22.00 12.25 -5.73
N GLY A 142 21.70 13.15 -4.79
CA GLY A 142 22.19 14.54 -4.81
C GLY A 142 21.66 15.42 -5.94
N LYS A 143 20.59 15.00 -6.65
CA LYS A 143 19.96 15.77 -7.74
C LYS A 143 18.57 16.21 -7.35
N HIS A 144 18.11 17.34 -7.92
CA HIS A 144 16.76 17.87 -7.70
C HIS A 144 16.45 18.12 -6.20
N THR A 145 17.47 18.53 -5.46
CA THR A 145 17.39 19.09 -4.10
C THR A 145 16.99 20.57 -4.16
N PRO A 146 16.57 21.19 -3.05
CA PRO A 146 16.29 22.62 -3.02
C PRO A 146 17.44 23.50 -3.57
N GLU A 147 18.69 23.12 -3.27
CA GLU A 147 19.90 23.82 -3.72
C GLU A 147 20.26 23.55 -5.19
N THR A 148 19.54 22.66 -5.88
CA THR A 148 19.77 22.33 -7.30
C THR A 148 18.58 22.66 -8.20
N ILE A 149 17.41 22.94 -7.63
CA ILE A 149 16.20 23.38 -8.34
C ILE A 149 16.30 24.90 -8.60
N GLU A 150 16.28 25.31 -9.87
CA GLU A 150 16.46 26.73 -10.24
C GLU A 150 15.37 27.64 -9.66
N GLU A 151 14.12 27.18 -9.61
CA GLU A 151 13.02 27.93 -9.00
C GLU A 151 13.22 28.16 -7.49
N PHE A 152 13.90 27.26 -6.78
CA PHE A 152 14.15 27.41 -5.35
C PHE A 152 15.39 28.25 -5.07
N LYS A 153 16.45 28.11 -5.88
CA LYS A 153 17.60 29.02 -5.84
C LYS A 153 17.18 30.47 -6.08
N ALA A 154 16.24 30.70 -7.01
CA ALA A 154 15.74 32.04 -7.31
C ALA A 154 15.11 32.71 -6.08
N VAL A 155 14.44 31.94 -5.21
CA VAL A 155 13.85 32.44 -3.97
C VAL A 155 14.92 32.73 -2.92
N GLU A 156 15.97 31.91 -2.78
CA GLU A 156 17.05 32.17 -1.81
C GLU A 156 17.81 33.47 -2.07
N MET A 157 17.87 33.94 -3.32
CA MET A 157 18.56 35.19 -3.68
C MET A 157 17.75 36.46 -3.37
N GLU A 158 16.48 36.33 -2.96
CA GLU A 158 15.60 37.46 -2.65
C GLU A 158 15.55 37.81 -1.14
N TRP A 159 16.28 37.07 -0.29
CA TRP A 159 16.42 37.30 1.16
C TRP A 159 17.84 37.75 1.53
#